data_AF-A0A7R9ZPA3-F1
#
_entry.id   AF-A0A7R9ZPA3-F1
#
_cell.length_a   1.000
_cell.length_b   1.000
_cell.length_c   1.000
_cell.angle_alpha   90.00
_cell.angle_beta   90.00
_cell.angle_gamma   90.00
#
_symmetry.space_group_name_H-M   'P 1'
#
loop_
_entity.id
_entity.type
_entity.pdbx_description
1 polymer ?
#
loop_
_entity_poly.entity_id
_entity_poly.type
_entity_poly.pdbx_seq_one_letter_code
_entity_poly.pdbx_strand_id
1 'polypeptide(L)'
;VRHDPRSQWLATWKENINNQSKYMQLAAQSSFKGKSDRSKYNKAARLCEKIVAIRKAYKRALKSKDDETKQLATATWVIDRLALRVGGEKDTDEEADTVGCCSLRVEHFHFDPNSEGGDNKEIELEFLGKDSMLFKQTINFGSDLYNENNGMGIQVFKNLQKLCSKKSKSEQVFDAINPSMLNNHLKQFMEGLSAKVFRTYNASKTLQDELRKKEETGSWNNLTAAQKVVEYNNANREVAILCNHQRTVSKAQETQLESLGTKLTTLSNQRKELKRFLKLLNAGKSEKIRLKKDEKKLAEAVAKALEKAKKMKDKAKTNEEKIKATEFDEKAKLKRKELTELKFSQAHLWEKTPTSDQVIRKLENWKKKITKSELDLKHKDDNKEVALGTSKINYMDPRISVAWCKRNEVPIEKVFSKTLRDKFNWAMAVEPDWEFNAKIANE
;
A
#
# COMPACT_ATOMS: atom_id res chain seq x y z
N VAL A 1 -13.00 40.23 10.20
CA VAL A 1 -12.82 39.95 8.75
C VAL A 1 -11.47 40.51 8.33
N ARG A 2 -10.69 39.80 7.50
CA ARG A 2 -9.33 40.19 7.09
C ARG A 2 -9.15 39.94 5.59
N HIS A 3 -8.41 40.81 4.90
CA HIS A 3 -8.06 40.64 3.49
C HIS A 3 -6.53 40.42 3.38
N ASP A 4 -6.10 39.15 3.32
CA ASP A 4 -4.68 38.78 3.24
C ASP A 4 -4.43 37.94 1.97
N PRO A 5 -3.94 38.57 0.87
CA PRO A 5 -3.75 37.88 -0.41
C PRO A 5 -2.62 36.84 -0.37
N ARG A 6 -1.83 36.78 0.71
CA ARG A 6 -0.77 35.78 0.91
C ARG A 6 -1.29 34.46 1.49
N SER A 7 -2.53 34.47 2.00
CA SER A 7 -3.13 33.30 2.65
C SER A 7 -3.87 32.39 1.67
N GLN A 8 -3.88 31.10 1.97
CA GLN A 8 -4.55 30.07 1.14
C GLN A 8 -5.92 29.66 1.68
N TRP A 9 -6.34 30.20 2.83
CA TRP A 9 -7.54 29.82 3.56
C TRP A 9 -8.60 30.91 3.45
N LEU A 10 -9.86 30.49 3.46
CA LEU A 10 -11.04 31.35 3.39
C LEU A 10 -11.54 31.70 4.80
N ALA A 11 -11.37 30.79 5.75
CA ALA A 11 -11.64 31.00 7.17
C ALA A 11 -10.60 30.27 8.02
N THR A 12 -10.36 30.78 9.23
CA THR A 12 -9.54 30.12 10.24
C THR A 12 -10.16 30.31 11.62
N TRP A 13 -9.98 29.33 12.50
CA TRP A 13 -10.40 29.39 13.90
C TRP A 13 -9.40 28.62 14.75
N LYS A 14 -9.37 28.93 16.06
CA LYS A 14 -8.66 28.13 17.04
C LYS A 14 -9.61 27.03 17.53
N GLU A 15 -9.17 25.78 17.43
CA GLU A 15 -9.91 24.70 18.10
C GLU A 15 -9.53 24.63 19.59
N ASN A 16 -10.35 23.99 20.41
CA ASN A 16 -10.28 24.09 21.87
C ASN A 16 -9.55 22.93 22.56
N ILE A 17 -9.09 21.91 21.83
CA ILE A 17 -8.39 20.75 22.38
C ILE A 17 -6.89 21.06 22.52
N ASN A 18 -6.22 21.52 21.47
CA ASN A 18 -4.78 21.82 21.50
C ASN A 18 -4.44 23.25 21.04
N ASN A 19 -5.44 24.12 20.97
CA ASN A 19 -5.33 25.52 20.56
C ASN A 19 -4.66 25.69 19.19
N GLN A 20 -4.74 24.68 18.31
CA GLN A 20 -4.19 24.76 16.96
C GLN A 20 -5.14 25.52 16.05
N SER A 21 -4.56 26.23 15.08
CA SER A 21 -5.35 26.90 14.05
C SER A 21 -5.86 25.89 13.03
N LYS A 22 -7.18 25.86 12.82
CA LYS A 22 -7.83 25.13 11.72
C LYS A 22 -8.14 26.10 10.58
N TYR A 23 -8.30 25.55 9.39
CA TYR A 23 -8.44 26.34 8.16
C TYR A 23 -9.49 25.72 7.23
N MET A 24 -10.38 26.56 6.71
CA MET A 24 -11.23 26.22 5.57
C MET A 24 -10.51 26.64 4.29
N GLN A 25 -10.30 25.70 3.36
CA GLN A 25 -9.55 25.92 2.12
C GLN A 25 -10.34 25.41 0.91
N LEU A 26 -9.92 25.83 -0.30
CA LEU A 26 -10.48 25.31 -1.54
C LEU A 26 -10.22 23.80 -1.69
N ALA A 27 -11.12 23.13 -2.40
CA ALA A 27 -11.05 21.70 -2.67
C ALA A 27 -9.81 21.31 -3.50
N ALA A 28 -9.43 20.03 -3.46
CA ALA A 28 -8.19 19.53 -4.07
C ALA A 28 -8.14 19.69 -5.60
N GLN A 29 -9.28 19.69 -6.27
CA GLN A 29 -9.43 19.90 -7.71
C GLN A 29 -9.34 21.39 -8.13
N SER A 30 -9.28 22.32 -7.17
CA SER A 30 -9.12 23.74 -7.49
C SER A 30 -7.77 24.00 -8.17
N SER A 31 -7.75 24.97 -9.09
CA SER A 31 -6.53 25.39 -9.78
C SER A 31 -5.41 25.79 -8.81
N PHE A 32 -5.78 26.41 -7.68
CA PHE A 32 -4.85 26.84 -6.64
C PHE A 32 -4.15 25.66 -5.94
N LYS A 33 -4.91 24.62 -5.57
CA LYS A 33 -4.34 23.38 -5.01
C LYS A 33 -3.54 22.60 -6.04
N GLY A 34 -4.01 22.53 -7.29
CA GLY A 34 -3.30 21.87 -8.39
C GLY A 34 -1.92 22.50 -8.67
N LYS A 35 -1.82 23.84 -8.69
CA LYS A 35 -0.53 24.55 -8.86
C LYS A 35 0.46 24.24 -7.73
N SER A 36 -0.01 24.22 -6.49
CA SER A 36 0.82 23.85 -5.33
C SER A 36 1.32 22.40 -5.41
N ASP A 37 0.44 21.47 -5.80
CA ASP A 37 0.78 20.06 -5.94
C ASP A 37 1.78 19.82 -7.09
N ARG A 38 1.61 20.50 -8.24
CA ARG A 38 2.59 20.50 -9.34
C ARG A 38 3.94 21.04 -8.88
N SER A 39 3.96 22.19 -8.20
CA SER A 39 5.21 22.80 -7.69
C SER A 39 5.95 21.89 -6.72
N LYS A 40 5.22 21.16 -5.87
CA LYS A 40 5.78 20.12 -4.98
C LYS A 40 6.52 19.05 -5.78
N TYR A 41 5.92 18.51 -6.85
CA TYR A 41 6.58 17.50 -7.68
C TYR A 41 7.73 18.07 -8.52
N ASN A 42 7.60 19.27 -9.07
CA ASN A 42 8.70 19.94 -9.77
C ASN A 42 9.91 20.16 -8.86
N LYS A 43 9.68 20.54 -7.60
CA LYS A 43 10.74 20.64 -6.60
C LYS A 43 11.42 19.30 -6.32
N ALA A 44 10.65 18.20 -6.27
CA ALA A 44 11.23 16.87 -6.17
C ALA A 44 12.00 16.46 -7.43
N ALA A 45 11.55 16.89 -8.61
CA ALA A 45 12.23 16.65 -9.88
C ALA A 45 13.59 17.37 -9.96
N ARG A 46 13.71 18.58 -9.40
CA ARG A 46 15.02 19.28 -9.23
C ARG A 46 16.03 18.45 -8.44
N LEU A 47 15.56 17.67 -7.46
CA LEU A 47 16.43 16.82 -6.66
C LEU A 47 17.09 15.72 -7.50
N CYS A 48 16.52 15.30 -8.64
CA CYS A 48 17.12 14.30 -9.54
C CYS A 48 18.55 14.67 -9.97
N GLU A 49 18.83 15.95 -10.21
CA GLU A 49 20.18 16.42 -10.60
C GLU A 49 21.12 16.57 -9.39
N LYS A 50 20.57 16.96 -8.23
CA LYS A 50 21.36 17.29 -7.04
C LYS A 50 21.62 16.08 -6.15
N ILE A 51 20.85 15.00 -6.28
CA ILE A 51 20.92 13.85 -5.39
C ILE A 51 22.32 13.23 -5.37
N VAL A 52 22.98 13.07 -6.52
CA VAL A 52 24.32 12.47 -6.58
C VAL A 52 25.34 13.31 -5.80
N ALA A 53 25.28 14.63 -5.94
CA ALA A 53 26.15 15.55 -5.21
C ALA A 53 25.88 15.53 -3.70
N ILE A 54 24.61 15.53 -3.30
CA ILE A 54 24.20 15.42 -1.88
C ILE A 54 24.70 14.11 -1.28
N ARG A 55 24.52 12.99 -1.99
CA ARG A 55 24.99 11.67 -1.55
C ARG A 55 26.51 11.63 -1.37
N LYS A 56 27.26 12.25 -2.29
CA LYS A 56 28.71 12.40 -2.16
C LYS A 56 29.08 13.28 -0.96
N ALA A 57 28.31 14.34 -0.69
CA ALA A 57 28.55 15.26 0.42
C ALA A 57 28.34 14.59 1.78
N TYR A 58 27.16 13.98 2.03
CA TYR A 58 26.94 13.28 3.30
C TYR A 58 27.91 12.09 3.45
N LYS A 59 28.30 11.41 2.35
CA LYS A 59 29.27 10.29 2.41
C LYS A 59 30.61 10.71 3.02
N ARG A 60 31.09 11.91 2.69
CA ARG A 60 32.30 12.48 3.32
C ARG A 60 32.03 12.84 4.78
N ALA A 61 30.90 13.50 5.04
CA ALA A 61 30.53 13.97 6.38
C ALA A 61 30.23 12.83 7.38
N LEU A 62 29.84 11.64 6.91
CA LEU A 62 29.66 10.44 7.75
C LEU A 62 30.92 10.03 8.52
N LYS A 63 32.10 10.42 8.03
CA LYS A 63 33.41 10.17 8.66
C LYS A 63 33.94 11.38 9.43
N SER A 64 33.15 12.45 9.56
CA SER A 64 33.57 13.67 10.24
C SER A 64 33.88 13.40 11.71
N LYS A 65 34.90 14.08 12.25
CA LYS A 65 35.18 14.09 13.68
C LYS A 65 34.16 14.96 14.44
N ASP A 66 33.73 16.05 13.82
CA ASP A 66 32.67 16.92 14.34
C ASP A 66 31.37 16.14 14.51
N ASP A 67 30.71 16.33 15.65
CA ASP A 67 29.58 15.49 16.01
C ASP A 67 28.28 15.93 15.32
N GLU A 68 28.02 17.25 15.29
CA GLU A 68 26.89 17.83 14.57
C GLU A 68 26.91 17.42 13.09
N THR A 69 28.05 17.60 12.41
CA THR A 69 28.22 17.21 11.00
C THR A 69 28.00 15.70 10.78
N LYS A 70 28.50 14.86 11.69
CA LYS A 70 28.34 13.40 11.60
C LYS A 70 26.87 13.00 11.79
N GLN A 71 26.18 13.60 12.75
CA GLN A 71 24.77 13.36 13.01
C GLN A 71 23.90 13.87 11.84
N LEU A 72 24.14 15.08 11.32
CA LEU A 72 23.48 15.62 10.13
C LEU A 72 23.62 14.68 8.93
N ALA A 73 24.83 14.17 8.68
CA ALA A 73 25.09 13.24 7.59
C ALA A 73 24.37 11.90 7.78
N THR A 74 24.39 11.37 9.01
CA THR A 74 23.74 10.10 9.37
C THR A 74 22.22 10.22 9.23
N ALA A 75 21.61 11.28 9.76
CA ALA A 75 20.18 11.53 9.64
C ALA A 75 19.75 11.80 8.19
N THR A 76 20.56 12.53 7.41
CA THR A 76 20.30 12.76 5.98
C THR A 76 20.32 11.45 5.20
N TRP A 77 21.27 10.54 5.48
CA TRP A 77 21.30 9.21 4.89
C TRP A 77 20.05 8.40 5.25
N VAL A 78 19.62 8.43 6.51
CA VAL A 78 18.41 7.71 6.96
C VAL A 78 17.16 8.23 6.23
N ILE A 79 17.02 9.55 6.06
CA ILE A 79 15.91 10.15 5.31
C ILE A 79 15.96 9.80 3.82
N ASP A 80 17.14 9.85 3.20
CA ASP A 80 17.30 9.54 1.77
C ASP A 80 17.11 8.05 1.47
N ARG A 81 17.72 7.15 2.26
CA ARG A 81 17.79 5.73 1.93
C ARG A 81 16.68 4.90 2.54
N LEU A 82 16.19 5.28 3.73
CA LEU A 82 15.11 4.58 4.42
C LEU A 82 13.77 5.32 4.33
N ALA A 83 13.73 6.48 3.65
CA ALA A 83 12.54 7.30 3.44
C ALA A 83 11.76 7.65 4.73
N LEU A 84 12.46 7.73 5.87
CA LEU A 84 11.88 8.15 7.14
C LEU A 84 11.42 9.61 7.09
N ARG A 85 10.38 9.93 7.86
CA ARG A 85 9.99 11.32 8.09
C ARG A 85 11.01 11.97 9.01
N VAL A 86 11.21 13.28 8.87
CA VAL A 86 12.18 14.03 9.69
C VAL A 86 11.92 13.95 11.20
N GLY A 87 10.65 13.84 11.61
CA GLY A 87 10.24 14.02 13.01
C GLY A 87 10.08 15.52 13.30
N GLY A 88 8.93 15.93 13.84
CA GLY A 88 8.75 17.28 14.35
C GLY A 88 9.05 17.30 15.85
N GLU A 89 9.39 18.46 16.39
CA GLU A 89 9.29 18.68 17.83
C GLU A 89 7.80 18.66 18.20
N LYS A 90 7.50 18.12 19.38
CA LYS A 90 6.16 18.10 19.93
C LYS A 90 6.07 19.20 20.95
N ASP A 91 5.03 20.01 20.82
CA ASP A 91 4.90 21.22 21.61
C ASP A 91 4.24 20.95 22.98
N THR A 92 3.64 19.77 23.20
CA THR A 92 2.96 19.41 24.46
C THR A 92 3.06 17.93 24.82
N ASP A 93 2.94 17.63 26.12
CA ASP A 93 2.86 16.27 26.67
C ASP A 93 1.55 15.54 26.32
N GLU A 94 0.57 16.26 25.77
CA GLU A 94 -0.73 15.71 25.35
C GLU A 94 -0.67 15.06 23.96
N GLU A 95 0.43 15.22 23.22
CA GLU A 95 0.61 14.60 21.90
C GLU A 95 1.11 13.16 21.99
N ALA A 96 0.39 12.22 21.37
CA ALA A 96 0.72 10.79 21.35
C ALA A 96 2.19 10.52 21.00
N ASP A 97 2.92 9.76 21.85
CA ASP A 97 4.36 9.49 21.69
C ASP A 97 4.67 8.85 20.32
N THR A 98 5.29 9.63 19.46
CA THR A 98 5.52 9.33 18.05
C THR A 98 6.77 10.06 17.61
N VAL A 99 7.57 9.43 16.76
CA VAL A 99 8.89 9.93 16.40
C VAL A 99 9.13 9.88 14.88
N GLY A 100 10.10 10.67 14.44
CA GLY A 100 10.73 10.53 13.13
C GLY A 100 12.24 10.56 13.27
N CYS A 101 12.95 10.60 12.14
CA CYS A 101 14.40 10.45 12.05
C CYS A 101 15.17 11.24 13.11
N CYS A 102 14.99 12.55 13.20
CA CYS A 102 15.73 13.41 14.13
C CYS A 102 15.30 13.25 15.59
N SER A 103 14.15 12.64 15.87
CA SER A 103 13.62 12.44 17.23
C SER A 103 13.67 10.98 17.68
N LEU A 104 14.41 10.12 16.97
CA LEU A 104 14.60 8.73 17.36
C LEU A 104 15.39 8.65 18.66
N ARG A 105 14.96 7.77 19.57
CA ARG A 105 15.62 7.43 20.84
C ARG A 105 16.32 6.08 20.77
N VAL A 106 17.21 5.82 21.72
CA VAL A 106 18.01 4.59 21.77
C VAL A 106 17.14 3.33 21.80
N GLU A 107 16.02 3.36 22.52
CA GLU A 107 15.09 2.23 22.63
C GLU A 107 14.48 1.77 21.29
N HIS A 108 14.51 2.61 20.26
CA HIS A 108 13.96 2.25 18.94
C HIS A 108 14.91 1.40 18.09
N PHE A 109 16.14 1.16 18.55
CA PHE A 109 17.18 0.43 17.82
C PHE A 109 17.52 -0.87 18.53
N HIS A 110 17.22 -1.99 17.89
CA HIS A 110 17.63 -3.32 18.32
C HIS A 110 18.74 -3.82 17.39
N PHE A 111 19.99 -3.71 17.87
CA PHE A 111 21.16 -4.18 17.13
C PHE A 111 21.29 -5.70 17.25
N ASP A 112 21.66 -6.36 16.15
CA ASP A 112 21.79 -7.83 16.06
C ASP A 112 20.51 -8.57 16.53
N PRO A 113 19.35 -8.32 15.88
CA PRO A 113 18.06 -8.85 16.33
C PRO A 113 17.98 -10.38 16.35
N ASN A 114 18.80 -11.06 15.54
CA ASN A 114 18.83 -12.53 15.46
C ASN A 114 19.89 -13.15 16.40
N SER A 115 20.64 -12.33 17.14
CA SER A 115 21.73 -12.78 18.03
C SER A 115 22.76 -13.68 17.32
N GLU A 116 22.97 -13.48 16.03
CA GLU A 116 23.90 -14.28 15.22
C GLU A 116 25.36 -13.90 15.51
N GLY A 117 25.60 -12.73 16.11
CA GLY A 117 26.93 -12.22 16.41
C GLY A 117 27.78 -11.91 15.17
N GLY A 118 29.04 -11.52 15.40
CA GLY A 118 30.04 -11.36 14.34
C GLY A 118 29.80 -10.18 13.38
N ASP A 119 29.89 -10.46 12.06
CA ASP A 119 29.84 -9.45 11.01
C ASP A 119 28.42 -8.95 10.67
N ASN A 120 27.38 -9.40 11.39
CA ASN A 120 26.02 -8.92 11.18
C ASN A 120 25.94 -7.39 11.32
N LYS A 121 25.23 -6.73 10.38
CA LYS A 121 25.00 -5.28 10.34
C LYS A 121 23.49 -4.99 10.28
N GLU A 122 22.70 -5.85 10.90
CA GLU A 122 21.27 -5.71 11.01
C GLU A 122 20.85 -4.89 12.23
N ILE A 123 19.85 -4.03 12.01
CA ILE A 123 19.16 -3.29 13.05
C ILE A 123 17.67 -3.50 12.82
N GLU A 124 16.96 -3.99 13.84
CA GLU A 124 15.50 -3.86 13.88
C GLU A 124 15.15 -2.48 14.45
N LEU A 125 14.53 -1.66 13.60
CA LEU A 125 13.95 -0.37 13.99
C LEU A 125 12.51 -0.56 14.38
N GLU A 126 12.16 -0.22 15.62
CA GLU A 126 10.81 -0.32 16.16
C GLU A 126 10.37 0.97 16.86
N PHE A 127 9.36 1.65 16.32
CA PHE A 127 8.81 2.88 16.91
C PHE A 127 7.41 3.22 16.38
N LEU A 128 6.68 4.08 17.09
CA LEU A 128 5.43 4.65 16.58
C LEU A 128 5.74 5.92 15.76
N GLY A 129 5.34 5.93 14.49
CA GLY A 129 5.49 7.09 13.61
C GLY A 129 4.23 7.97 13.59
N LYS A 130 4.12 8.80 12.55
CA LYS A 130 2.93 9.64 12.30
C LYS A 130 1.64 8.80 12.37
N ASP A 131 0.61 9.34 13.01
CA ASP A 131 -0.70 8.70 13.23
C ASP A 131 -0.60 7.43 14.12
N SER A 132 0.43 7.35 14.98
CA SER A 132 0.75 6.20 15.86
C SER A 132 0.89 4.87 15.11
N MET A 133 1.28 4.94 13.83
CA MET A 133 1.53 3.76 13.01
C MET A 133 2.87 3.13 13.38
N LEU A 134 2.84 1.83 13.72
CA LEU A 134 4.05 1.06 14.01
C LEU A 134 4.97 1.04 12.78
N PHE A 135 6.21 1.45 12.97
CA PHE A 135 7.33 1.16 12.10
C PHE A 135 8.09 0.02 12.77
N LYS A 136 8.09 -1.18 12.20
CA LYS A 136 8.91 -2.32 12.63
C LYS A 136 9.55 -2.94 11.40
N GLN A 137 10.86 -2.75 11.23
CA GLN A 137 11.62 -3.29 10.10
C GLN A 137 13.04 -3.66 10.51
N THR A 138 13.47 -4.86 10.12
CA THR A 138 14.88 -5.27 10.18
C THR A 138 15.59 -4.83 8.91
N ILE A 139 16.62 -4.02 9.07
CA ILE A 139 17.38 -3.42 7.98
C ILE A 139 18.80 -3.97 8.04
N ASN A 140 19.22 -4.68 7.00
CA ASN A 140 20.59 -5.13 6.84
C ASN A 140 21.44 -4.02 6.21
N PHE A 141 22.13 -3.23 7.02
CA PHE A 141 23.00 -2.14 6.58
C PHE A 141 24.26 -2.62 5.84
N GLY A 142 24.57 -3.93 5.90
CA GLY A 142 25.63 -4.58 5.15
C GLY A 142 25.24 -4.96 3.73
N SER A 143 23.95 -4.97 3.39
CA SER A 143 23.47 -5.36 2.06
C SER A 143 24.00 -4.44 0.95
N ASP A 144 24.13 -5.01 -0.26
CA ASP A 144 24.56 -4.30 -1.46
C ASP A 144 23.68 -3.08 -1.75
N LEU A 145 22.38 -3.17 -1.47
CA LEU A 145 21.42 -2.07 -1.60
C LEU A 145 21.87 -0.77 -0.88
N TYR A 146 22.56 -0.90 0.25
CA TYR A 146 23.00 0.23 1.07
C TYR A 146 24.48 0.56 0.95
N ASN A 147 25.26 -0.23 0.21
CA ASN A 147 26.71 -0.05 0.06
C ASN A 147 27.15 0.19 -1.40
N GLU A 148 26.39 -0.29 -2.39
CA GLU A 148 26.59 0.04 -3.81
C GLU A 148 26.21 1.50 -4.12
N ASN A 149 26.63 2.01 -5.29
CA ASN A 149 26.29 3.35 -5.79
C ASN A 149 26.58 4.49 -4.80
N ASN A 150 27.77 4.46 -4.19
CA ASN A 150 28.19 5.35 -3.11
C ASN A 150 27.42 5.18 -1.78
N GLY A 151 26.81 4.02 -1.58
CA GLY A 151 26.27 3.60 -0.30
C GLY A 151 27.34 3.58 0.81
N MET A 152 26.87 3.76 2.04
CA MET A 152 27.69 3.81 3.26
C MET A 152 26.95 3.15 4.43
N GLY A 153 26.09 2.17 4.15
CA GLY A 153 25.27 1.49 5.14
C GLY A 153 26.09 1.01 6.33
N ILE A 154 27.25 0.38 6.07
CA ILE A 154 28.16 -0.09 7.13
C ILE A 154 28.67 1.07 8.00
N GLN A 155 28.99 2.23 7.43
CA GLN A 155 29.43 3.38 8.21
C GLN A 155 28.29 4.00 9.02
N VAL A 156 27.08 4.03 8.46
CA VAL A 156 25.88 4.50 9.16
C VAL A 156 25.57 3.58 10.34
N PHE A 157 25.64 2.27 10.15
CA PHE A 157 25.52 1.29 11.23
C PHE A 157 26.51 1.58 12.37
N LYS A 158 27.80 1.76 12.03
CA LYS A 158 28.84 2.10 13.03
C LYS A 158 28.55 3.42 13.76
N ASN A 159 28.06 4.43 13.03
CA ASN A 159 27.70 5.71 13.62
C ASN A 159 26.51 5.55 14.59
N LEU A 160 25.44 4.85 14.18
CA LEU A 160 24.27 4.60 15.02
C LEU A 160 24.64 3.80 16.28
N GLN A 161 25.42 2.73 16.13
CA GLN A 161 25.91 1.94 17.26
C GLN A 161 26.69 2.80 18.26
N LYS A 162 27.58 3.66 17.77
CA LYS A 162 28.35 4.60 18.61
C LYS A 162 27.45 5.63 19.29
N LEU A 163 26.50 6.22 18.56
CA LEU A 163 25.57 7.21 19.09
C LEU A 163 24.66 6.63 20.19
N CYS A 164 24.30 5.35 20.09
CA CYS A 164 23.50 4.66 21.12
C CYS A 164 24.33 4.18 22.32
N SER A 165 25.60 3.79 22.12
CA SER A 165 26.41 3.09 23.15
C SER A 165 26.64 3.82 24.47
N LYS A 166 26.48 5.14 24.51
CA LYS A 166 26.75 5.98 25.70
C LYS A 166 25.50 6.66 26.27
N LYS A 167 24.32 6.20 25.87
CA LYS A 167 23.04 6.83 26.16
C LYS A 167 22.07 5.82 26.77
N SER A 168 21.20 6.30 27.64
CA SER A 168 20.07 5.54 28.18
C SER A 168 18.98 5.34 27.12
N LYS A 169 18.05 4.41 27.37
CA LYS A 169 17.00 4.01 26.43
C LYS A 169 16.11 5.17 25.96
N SER A 170 15.81 6.13 26.83
CA SER A 170 14.94 7.27 26.55
C SER A 170 15.66 8.47 25.91
N GLU A 171 16.98 8.44 25.79
CA GLU A 171 17.73 9.56 25.19
C GLU A 171 17.66 9.54 23.66
N GLN A 172 17.69 10.73 23.05
CA GLN A 172 17.72 10.88 21.60
C GLN A 172 19.04 10.38 21.02
N VAL A 173 18.96 9.60 19.94
CA VAL A 173 20.14 9.15 19.18
C VAL A 173 20.83 10.33 18.52
N PHE A 174 20.05 11.29 18.02
CA PHE A 174 20.53 12.51 17.38
C PHE A 174 20.34 13.72 18.29
N ASP A 175 21.21 13.89 19.27
CA ASP A 175 21.18 14.95 20.28
C ASP A 175 21.87 16.26 19.86
N ALA A 176 22.73 16.22 18.85
CA ALA A 176 23.44 17.41 18.35
C ALA A 176 22.69 18.13 17.21
N ILE A 177 21.53 17.61 16.78
CA ILE A 177 20.77 18.16 15.65
C ILE A 177 19.27 18.19 15.94
N ASN A 178 18.56 19.06 15.24
CA ASN A 178 17.11 19.07 15.22
C ASN A 178 16.57 19.22 13.78
N PRO A 179 15.25 19.08 13.55
CA PRO A 179 14.66 19.20 12.23
C PRO A 179 14.94 20.54 11.53
N SER A 180 15.07 21.64 12.28
CA SER A 180 15.37 22.97 11.73
C SER A 180 16.78 23.01 11.16
N MET A 181 17.77 22.56 11.94
CA MET A 181 19.18 22.45 11.53
C MET A 181 19.33 21.57 10.28
N LEU A 182 18.69 20.40 10.27
CA LEU A 182 18.73 19.51 9.11
C LEU A 182 18.14 20.16 7.85
N ASN A 183 16.97 20.81 7.95
CA ASN A 183 16.39 21.48 6.79
C ASN A 183 17.21 22.69 6.33
N ASN A 184 17.85 23.43 7.24
CA ASN A 184 18.74 24.53 6.88
C ASN A 184 20.00 24.03 6.16
N HIS A 185 20.59 22.93 6.61
CA HIS A 185 21.67 22.25 5.90
C HIS A 185 21.23 21.81 4.50
N LEU A 186 20.05 21.19 4.36
CA LEU A 186 19.53 20.76 3.06
C LEU A 186 19.33 21.93 2.08
N LYS A 187 18.86 23.09 2.54
CA LYS A 187 18.69 24.29 1.70
C LYS A 187 19.99 24.76 1.04
N GLN A 188 21.14 24.47 1.63
CA GLN A 188 22.46 24.82 1.06
C GLN A 188 22.74 24.06 -0.25
N PHE A 189 22.15 22.87 -0.43
CA PHE A 189 22.32 22.09 -1.66
C PHE A 189 21.34 22.47 -2.77
N MET A 190 20.14 22.91 -2.40
CA MET A 190 19.09 23.27 -3.33
C MET A 190 18.07 24.17 -2.63
N GLU A 191 17.78 25.32 -3.25
CA GLU A 191 16.78 26.26 -2.74
C GLU A 191 15.43 25.56 -2.51
N GLY A 192 14.87 25.75 -1.31
CA GLY A 192 13.60 25.17 -0.92
C GLY A 192 13.63 23.65 -0.67
N LEU A 193 14.81 23.00 -0.68
CA LEU A 193 14.97 21.60 -0.27
C LEU A 193 14.64 21.43 1.22
N SER A 194 13.97 20.33 1.53
CA SER A 194 13.68 19.90 2.89
C SER A 194 13.62 18.37 2.93
N ALA A 195 13.64 17.78 4.12
CA ALA A 195 13.52 16.33 4.29
C ALA A 195 12.25 15.75 3.63
N LYS A 196 11.16 16.52 3.56
CA LYS A 196 9.90 16.10 2.92
C LYS A 196 10.05 15.90 1.41
N VAL A 197 10.98 16.62 0.77
CA VAL A 197 11.22 16.51 -0.68
C VAL A 197 11.81 15.13 -1.02
N PHE A 198 12.70 14.57 -0.18
CA PHE A 198 13.27 13.24 -0.39
C PHE A 198 12.20 12.16 -0.47
N ARG A 199 11.19 12.16 0.40
CA ARG A 199 10.09 11.17 0.32
C ARG A 199 9.31 11.27 -0.98
N THR A 200 9.08 12.48 -1.49
CA THR A 200 8.38 12.70 -2.78
C THR A 200 9.25 12.26 -3.96
N TYR A 201 10.54 12.61 -3.92
CA TYR A 201 11.53 12.20 -4.91
C TYR A 201 11.66 10.68 -4.97
N ASN A 202 11.91 10.02 -3.83
CA ASN A 202 12.07 8.58 -3.74
C ASN A 202 10.82 7.86 -4.22
N ALA A 203 9.63 8.26 -3.76
CA ALA A 203 8.38 7.64 -4.20
C ALA A 203 8.14 7.78 -5.71
N SER A 204 8.37 8.97 -6.27
CA SER A 204 8.20 9.22 -7.71
C SER A 204 9.24 8.48 -8.53
N LYS A 205 10.51 8.53 -8.13
CA LYS A 205 11.61 7.89 -8.84
C LYS A 205 11.49 6.37 -8.80
N THR A 206 11.17 5.78 -7.65
CA THR A 206 10.91 4.34 -7.52
C THR A 206 9.74 3.89 -8.38
N LEU A 207 8.62 4.64 -8.43
CA LEU A 207 7.51 4.29 -9.33
C LEU A 207 7.99 4.24 -10.78
N GLN A 208 8.69 5.28 -11.24
CA GLN A 208 9.17 5.34 -12.61
C GLN A 208 10.13 4.18 -12.92
N ASP A 209 11.12 3.96 -12.06
CA ASP A 209 12.17 2.97 -12.29
C ASP A 209 11.60 1.54 -12.27
N GLU A 210 10.69 1.22 -11.36
CA GLU A 210 10.02 -0.09 -11.34
C GLU A 210 9.13 -0.32 -12.57
N LEU A 211 8.44 0.72 -13.05
CA LEU A 211 7.66 0.61 -14.29
C LEU A 211 8.57 0.41 -15.51
N ARG A 212 9.67 1.17 -15.62
CA ARG A 212 10.64 1.05 -16.73
C ARG A 212 11.27 -0.34 -16.78
N LYS A 213 11.73 -0.83 -15.63
CA LYS A 213 12.29 -2.19 -15.49
C LYS A 213 11.35 -3.27 -16.03
N LYS A 214 10.03 -3.09 -15.87
CA LYS A 214 9.01 -4.01 -16.39
C LYS A 214 8.77 -3.82 -17.89
N GLU A 215 8.71 -2.57 -18.36
CA GLU A 215 8.56 -2.24 -19.78
C GLU A 215 9.71 -2.80 -20.64
N GLU A 216 10.92 -2.89 -20.08
CA GLU A 216 12.11 -3.42 -20.75
C GLU A 216 12.14 -4.96 -20.85
N THR A 217 11.18 -5.65 -20.23
CA THR A 217 11.10 -7.12 -20.32
C THR A 217 10.58 -7.56 -21.69
N GLY A 218 11.21 -8.59 -22.29
CA GLY A 218 10.82 -9.08 -23.63
C GLY A 218 9.38 -9.60 -23.75
N SER A 219 8.69 -9.85 -22.63
CA SER A 219 7.28 -10.26 -22.61
C SER A 219 6.29 -9.10 -22.46
N TRP A 220 6.76 -7.88 -22.19
CA TRP A 220 5.91 -6.73 -21.85
C TRP A 220 4.88 -6.40 -22.94
N ASN A 221 5.32 -6.40 -24.20
CA ASN A 221 4.46 -6.10 -25.35
C ASN A 221 3.35 -7.16 -25.56
N ASN A 222 3.50 -8.35 -24.98
CA ASN A 222 2.50 -9.42 -25.04
C ASN A 222 1.46 -9.32 -23.92
N LEU A 223 1.61 -8.38 -22.98
CA LEU A 223 0.69 -8.21 -21.86
C LEU A 223 -0.56 -7.43 -22.28
N THR A 224 -1.72 -7.94 -21.87
CA THR A 224 -2.98 -7.21 -21.95
C THR A 224 -2.96 -5.97 -21.04
N ALA A 225 -3.82 -4.99 -21.32
CA ALA A 225 -3.98 -3.81 -20.46
C ALA A 225 -4.28 -4.19 -18.99
N ALA A 226 -5.04 -5.27 -18.76
CA ALA A 226 -5.32 -5.76 -17.41
C ALA A 226 -4.07 -6.30 -16.70
N GLN A 227 -3.19 -7.02 -17.41
CA GLN A 227 -1.93 -7.52 -16.86
C GLN A 227 -0.95 -6.36 -16.60
N LYS A 228 -0.87 -5.37 -17.49
CA LYS A 228 -0.07 -4.15 -17.29
C LYS A 228 -0.50 -3.40 -16.02
N VAL A 229 -1.81 -3.33 -15.72
CA VAL A 229 -2.33 -2.74 -14.47
C VAL A 229 -1.88 -3.51 -13.22
N VAL A 230 -1.73 -4.84 -13.31
CA VAL A 230 -1.18 -5.64 -12.21
C VAL A 230 0.27 -5.22 -11.94
N GLU A 231 1.10 -5.10 -12.98
CA GLU A 231 2.49 -4.65 -12.83
C GLU A 231 2.58 -3.20 -12.30
N TYR A 232 1.67 -2.31 -12.71
CA TYR A 232 1.58 -0.98 -12.10
C TYR A 232 1.29 -1.04 -10.59
N ASN A 233 0.37 -1.90 -10.17
CA ASN A 233 0.04 -2.06 -8.75
C ASN A 233 1.21 -2.66 -7.97
N ASN A 234 2.00 -3.56 -8.58
CA ASN A 234 3.23 -4.08 -7.99
C ASN A 234 4.26 -2.96 -7.82
N ALA A 235 4.49 -2.12 -8.83
CA ALA A 235 5.38 -0.96 -8.71
C ALA A 235 4.92 0.04 -7.62
N ASN A 236 3.62 0.32 -7.52
CA ASN A 236 3.09 1.14 -6.43
C ASN A 236 3.22 0.48 -5.05
N ARG A 237 3.19 -0.87 -4.97
CA ARG A 237 3.43 -1.60 -3.73
C ARG A 237 4.86 -1.40 -3.24
N GLU A 238 5.85 -1.47 -4.13
CA GLU A 238 7.25 -1.18 -3.79
C GLU A 238 7.41 0.25 -3.25
N VAL A 239 6.75 1.24 -3.86
CA VAL A 239 6.73 2.62 -3.34
C VAL A 239 6.09 2.71 -1.95
N ALA A 240 5.00 1.99 -1.73
CA ALA A 240 4.30 2.00 -0.45
C ALA A 240 5.15 1.33 0.65
N ILE A 241 5.88 0.26 0.33
CA ILE A 241 6.83 -0.40 1.24
C ILE A 241 7.98 0.55 1.58
N LEU A 242 8.59 1.16 0.56
CA LEU A 242 9.66 2.16 0.75
C LEU A 242 9.22 3.29 1.68
N CYS A 243 7.99 3.79 1.52
CA CYS A 243 7.46 4.87 2.34
C CYS A 243 6.90 4.41 3.70
N ASN A 244 6.96 3.11 4.01
CA ASN A 244 6.26 2.48 5.13
C ASN A 244 4.78 2.92 5.25
N HIS A 245 4.08 2.95 4.12
CA HIS A 245 2.64 3.20 4.09
C HIS A 245 1.89 1.92 4.43
N GLN A 246 1.82 1.64 5.72
CA GLN A 246 1.06 0.52 6.26
C GLN A 246 -0.39 0.93 6.56
N ARG A 247 -1.28 -0.07 6.63
CA ARG A 247 -2.62 0.05 7.21
C ARG A 247 -2.89 -1.15 8.09
N THR A 248 -3.66 -0.93 9.15
CA THR A 248 -4.23 -2.01 9.94
C THR A 248 -5.20 -2.82 9.07
N VAL A 249 -5.10 -4.15 9.14
CA VAL A 249 -6.08 -5.03 8.52
C VAL A 249 -7.39 -4.91 9.29
N SER A 250 -8.44 -4.46 8.63
CA SER A 250 -9.77 -4.40 9.25
C SER A 250 -10.36 -5.80 9.43
N LYS A 251 -11.21 -5.98 10.45
CA LYS A 251 -11.93 -7.24 10.68
C LYS A 251 -12.70 -7.72 9.43
N ALA A 252 -13.29 -6.78 8.69
CA ALA A 252 -13.98 -7.07 7.44
C ALA A 252 -13.06 -7.68 6.36
N GLN A 253 -11.81 -7.20 6.27
CA GLN A 253 -10.82 -7.75 5.35
C GLN A 253 -10.33 -9.13 5.78
N GLU A 254 -10.09 -9.34 7.07
CA GLU A 254 -9.76 -10.67 7.61
C GLU A 254 -10.85 -11.68 7.26
N THR A 255 -12.12 -11.37 7.58
CA THR A 255 -13.26 -12.24 7.26
C THR A 255 -13.38 -12.47 5.75
N GLN A 256 -13.04 -11.48 4.92
CA GLN A 256 -13.02 -11.65 3.47
C GLN A 256 -11.92 -12.63 3.03
N LEU A 257 -10.70 -12.51 3.56
CA LEU A 257 -9.57 -13.39 3.24
C LEU A 257 -9.86 -14.82 3.71
N GLU A 258 -10.37 -15.00 4.93
CA GLU A 258 -10.81 -16.29 5.46
C GLU A 258 -11.89 -16.95 4.59
N SER A 259 -12.88 -16.17 4.15
CA SER A 259 -13.94 -16.66 3.25
C SER A 259 -13.38 -17.11 1.90
N LEU A 260 -12.41 -16.37 1.33
CA LEU A 260 -11.74 -16.74 0.10
C LEU A 260 -10.90 -18.01 0.27
N GLY A 261 -10.14 -18.11 1.37
CA GLY A 261 -9.38 -19.31 1.73
C GLY A 261 -10.28 -20.54 1.89
N THR A 262 -11.41 -20.41 2.58
CA THR A 262 -12.38 -21.50 2.76
C THR A 262 -12.96 -21.97 1.42
N LYS A 263 -13.31 -21.02 0.53
CA LYS A 263 -13.77 -21.34 -0.83
C LYS A 263 -12.70 -22.04 -1.66
N LEU A 264 -11.45 -21.62 -1.55
CA LEU A 264 -10.33 -22.24 -2.24
C LEU A 264 -10.09 -23.67 -1.75
N THR A 265 -10.08 -23.89 -0.44
CA THR A 265 -10.00 -25.23 0.17
C THR A 265 -11.13 -26.13 -0.31
N THR A 266 -12.36 -25.59 -0.38
CA THR A 266 -13.51 -26.32 -0.93
C THR A 266 -13.26 -26.71 -2.39
N LEU A 267 -12.85 -25.79 -3.26
CA LEU A 267 -12.54 -26.10 -4.67
C LEU A 267 -11.44 -27.16 -4.80
N SER A 268 -10.39 -27.08 -3.98
CA SER A 268 -9.29 -28.05 -3.95
C SER A 268 -9.77 -29.44 -3.54
N ASN A 269 -10.64 -29.53 -2.53
CA ASN A 269 -11.25 -30.79 -2.11
C ASN A 269 -12.16 -31.38 -3.20
N GLN A 270 -12.99 -30.54 -3.83
CA GLN A 270 -13.81 -30.94 -4.96
C GLN A 270 -12.99 -31.46 -6.13
N ARG A 271 -11.86 -30.83 -6.45
CA ARG A 271 -10.93 -31.31 -7.48
C ARG A 271 -10.31 -32.66 -7.10
N LYS A 272 -9.97 -32.88 -5.83
CA LYS A 272 -9.50 -34.18 -5.33
C LYS A 272 -10.59 -35.25 -5.50
N GLU A 273 -11.84 -34.94 -5.20
CA GLU A 273 -12.98 -35.84 -5.38
C GLU A 273 -13.23 -36.16 -6.86
N LEU A 274 -13.18 -35.17 -7.75
CA LEU A 274 -13.25 -35.37 -9.19
C LEU A 274 -12.13 -36.30 -9.71
N LYS A 275 -10.90 -36.18 -9.21
CA LYS A 275 -9.81 -37.11 -9.53
C LYS A 275 -10.13 -38.54 -9.06
N ARG A 276 -10.79 -38.70 -7.91
CA ARG A 276 -11.25 -40.02 -7.43
C ARG A 276 -12.35 -40.58 -8.34
N PHE A 277 -13.31 -39.76 -8.76
CA PHE A 277 -14.35 -40.19 -9.70
C PHE A 277 -13.78 -40.69 -11.02
N LEU A 278 -12.79 -39.98 -11.58
CA LEU A 278 -12.13 -40.43 -12.81
C LEU A 278 -11.47 -41.81 -12.64
N LYS A 279 -10.82 -42.06 -11.49
CA LYS A 279 -10.25 -43.37 -11.18
C LYS A 279 -11.33 -44.46 -11.04
N LEU A 280 -12.46 -44.15 -10.41
CA LEU A 280 -13.58 -45.07 -10.26
C LEU A 280 -14.22 -45.43 -11.60
N LEU A 281 -14.44 -44.43 -12.47
CA LEU A 281 -14.97 -44.64 -13.82
C LEU A 281 -14.05 -45.53 -14.66
N ASN A 282 -12.74 -45.26 -14.64
CA ASN A 282 -11.77 -46.06 -15.37
C ASN A 282 -11.65 -47.51 -14.83
N ALA A 283 -11.98 -47.72 -13.56
CA ALA A 283 -12.02 -49.05 -12.94
C ALA A 283 -13.39 -49.74 -13.05
N GLY A 284 -14.36 -49.17 -13.79
CA GLY A 284 -15.71 -49.70 -13.94
C GLY A 284 -16.61 -49.58 -12.71
N LYS A 285 -16.16 -48.89 -11.65
CA LYS A 285 -16.85 -48.78 -10.34
C LYS A 285 -17.72 -47.53 -10.26
N SER A 286 -18.57 -47.35 -11.27
CA SER A 286 -19.39 -46.13 -11.44
C SER A 286 -20.48 -45.95 -10.38
N GLU A 287 -20.90 -47.05 -9.74
CA GLU A 287 -21.88 -47.11 -8.64
C GLU A 287 -21.40 -46.42 -7.36
N LYS A 288 -20.09 -46.23 -7.19
CA LYS A 288 -19.49 -45.59 -6.01
C LYS A 288 -19.39 -44.06 -6.14
N ILE A 289 -19.83 -43.49 -7.25
CA ILE A 289 -19.77 -42.04 -7.49
C ILE A 289 -20.91 -41.36 -6.76
N ARG A 290 -20.56 -40.37 -5.93
CA ARG A 290 -21.55 -39.57 -5.21
C ARG A 290 -22.31 -38.68 -6.20
N LEU A 291 -23.64 -38.71 -6.10
CA LEU A 291 -24.52 -37.84 -6.87
C LEU A 291 -24.98 -36.64 -6.04
N LYS A 292 -25.44 -35.61 -6.74
CA LYS A 292 -25.95 -34.37 -6.17
C LYS A 292 -27.26 -34.64 -5.43
N LYS A 293 -27.40 -34.08 -4.23
CA LYS A 293 -28.67 -34.09 -3.47
C LYS A 293 -29.67 -33.13 -4.12
N ASP A 294 -30.95 -33.51 -4.11
CA ASP A 294 -32.02 -32.63 -4.60
C ASP A 294 -32.11 -31.35 -3.75
N GLU A 295 -31.90 -30.21 -4.41
CA GLU A 295 -31.93 -28.88 -3.82
C GLU A 295 -33.14 -28.06 -4.31
N LYS A 296 -34.00 -28.62 -5.17
CA LYS A 296 -35.12 -27.88 -5.80
C LYS A 296 -36.13 -27.39 -4.77
N LYS A 297 -36.56 -28.27 -3.86
CA LYS A 297 -37.50 -27.92 -2.77
C LYS A 297 -36.94 -26.81 -1.88
N LEU A 298 -35.66 -26.87 -1.54
CA LEU A 298 -35.01 -25.84 -0.73
C LEU A 298 -34.89 -24.52 -1.51
N ALA A 299 -34.55 -24.57 -2.80
CA ALA A 299 -34.47 -23.40 -3.66
C ALA A 299 -35.83 -22.69 -3.82
N GLU A 300 -36.91 -23.46 -4.00
CA GLU A 300 -38.28 -22.94 -4.05
C GLU A 300 -38.69 -22.29 -2.73
N ALA A 301 -38.37 -22.94 -1.59
CA ALA A 301 -38.65 -22.39 -0.27
C ALA A 301 -37.92 -21.06 -0.01
N VAL A 302 -36.65 -20.96 -0.42
CA VAL A 302 -35.85 -19.72 -0.34
C VAL A 302 -36.42 -18.63 -1.24
N ALA A 303 -36.81 -18.96 -2.48
CA ALA A 303 -37.40 -18.00 -3.41
C ALA A 303 -38.71 -17.41 -2.86
N LYS A 304 -39.61 -18.28 -2.36
CA LYS A 304 -40.86 -17.86 -1.71
C LYS A 304 -40.61 -16.99 -0.48
N ALA A 305 -39.59 -17.32 0.33
CA ALA A 305 -39.22 -16.50 1.50
C ALA A 305 -38.72 -15.11 1.10
N LEU A 306 -37.88 -14.99 0.06
CA LEU A 306 -37.39 -13.69 -0.41
C LEU A 306 -38.51 -12.83 -1.03
N GLU A 307 -39.42 -13.46 -1.77
CA GLU A 307 -40.59 -12.76 -2.34
C GLU A 307 -41.50 -12.24 -1.23
N LYS A 308 -41.75 -13.06 -0.19
CA LYS A 308 -42.52 -12.65 0.98
C LYS A 308 -41.83 -11.51 1.74
N ALA A 309 -40.51 -11.56 1.88
CA ALA A 309 -39.73 -10.49 2.53
C ALA A 309 -39.89 -9.15 1.80
N LYS A 310 -39.80 -9.17 0.46
CA LYS A 310 -40.04 -7.99 -0.37
C LYS A 310 -41.46 -7.43 -0.17
N LYS A 311 -42.48 -8.30 -0.25
CA LYS A 311 -43.89 -7.89 -0.04
C LYS A 311 -44.14 -7.33 1.36
N MET A 312 -43.50 -7.88 2.40
CA MET A 312 -43.61 -7.35 3.77
C MET A 312 -42.97 -5.97 3.89
N LYS A 313 -41.82 -5.74 3.23
CA LYS A 313 -41.15 -4.45 3.20
C LYS A 313 -41.96 -3.38 2.46
N ASP A 314 -42.57 -3.75 1.34
CA ASP A 314 -43.39 -2.85 0.52
C ASP A 314 -44.71 -2.47 1.22
N LYS A 315 -45.24 -3.34 2.09
CA LYS A 315 -46.50 -3.13 2.82
C LYS A 315 -46.33 -2.51 4.22
N ALA A 316 -45.11 -2.45 4.74
CA ALA A 316 -44.84 -1.96 6.09
C ALA A 316 -45.01 -0.42 6.17
N LYS A 317 -45.98 0.03 6.97
CA LYS A 317 -46.30 1.45 7.15
C LYS A 317 -45.89 1.94 8.54
N THR A 318 -46.15 1.13 9.57
CA THR A 318 -45.80 1.46 10.96
C THR A 318 -44.35 1.09 11.28
N ASN A 319 -43.80 1.64 12.37
CA ASN A 319 -42.45 1.30 12.81
C ASN A 319 -42.34 -0.18 13.23
N GLU A 320 -43.37 -0.74 13.87
CA GLU A 320 -43.39 -2.17 14.22
C GLU A 320 -43.41 -3.08 12.98
N GLU A 321 -44.18 -2.72 11.96
CA GLU A 321 -44.21 -3.47 10.70
C GLU A 321 -42.87 -3.41 9.97
N LYS A 322 -42.19 -2.25 10.00
CA LYS A 322 -40.85 -2.07 9.42
C LYS A 322 -39.81 -2.92 10.13
N ILE A 323 -39.87 -3.02 11.46
CA ILE A 323 -38.99 -3.88 12.26
C ILE A 323 -39.21 -5.35 11.86
N LYS A 324 -40.46 -5.83 11.89
CA LYS A 324 -40.81 -7.21 11.50
C LYS A 324 -40.41 -7.54 10.06
N ALA A 325 -40.60 -6.61 9.13
CA ALA A 325 -40.20 -6.79 7.74
C ALA A 325 -38.66 -6.90 7.60
N THR A 326 -37.91 -6.13 8.39
CA THR A 326 -36.45 -6.16 8.39
C THR A 326 -35.91 -7.48 8.95
N GLU A 327 -36.42 -7.93 10.10
CA GLU A 327 -36.04 -9.23 10.70
C GLU A 327 -36.33 -10.41 9.75
N PHE A 328 -37.47 -10.36 9.06
CA PHE A 328 -37.84 -11.39 8.10
C PHE A 328 -36.94 -11.37 6.86
N ASP A 329 -36.57 -10.19 6.35
CA ASP A 329 -35.61 -10.03 5.25
C ASP A 329 -34.22 -10.57 5.62
N GLU A 330 -33.74 -10.32 6.84
CA GLU A 330 -32.48 -10.88 7.33
C GLU A 330 -32.51 -12.42 7.39
N LYS A 331 -33.58 -13.01 7.93
CA LYS A 331 -33.77 -14.48 7.93
C LYS A 331 -33.83 -15.06 6.52
N ALA A 332 -34.51 -14.38 5.58
CA ALA A 332 -34.58 -14.82 4.19
C ALA A 332 -33.21 -14.73 3.49
N LYS A 333 -32.42 -13.67 3.76
CA LYS A 333 -31.04 -13.52 3.28
C LYS A 333 -30.11 -14.62 3.83
N LEU A 334 -30.27 -15.00 5.10
CA LEU A 334 -29.48 -16.10 5.70
C LEU A 334 -29.76 -17.43 4.99
N LYS A 335 -31.03 -17.80 4.80
CA LYS A 335 -31.40 -19.02 4.04
C LYS A 335 -30.89 -19.00 2.60
N ARG A 336 -30.86 -17.83 1.96
CA ARG A 336 -30.25 -17.66 0.64
C ARG A 336 -28.75 -17.92 0.65
N LYS A 337 -28.04 -17.46 1.69
CA LYS A 337 -26.61 -17.70 1.86
C LYS A 337 -26.32 -19.19 2.05
N GLU A 338 -27.07 -19.88 2.91
CA GLU A 338 -26.97 -21.33 3.13
C GLU A 338 -27.22 -22.14 1.84
N LEU A 339 -28.27 -21.80 1.08
CA LEU A 339 -28.53 -22.43 -0.21
C LEU A 339 -27.37 -22.21 -1.20
N THR A 340 -26.77 -21.02 -1.20
CA THR A 340 -25.63 -20.70 -2.07
C THR A 340 -24.39 -21.52 -1.69
N GLU A 341 -24.13 -21.68 -0.39
CA GLU A 341 -23.03 -22.51 0.13
C GLU A 341 -23.27 -24.00 -0.16
N LEU A 342 -24.50 -24.49 -0.01
CA LEU A 342 -24.89 -25.86 -0.37
C LEU A 342 -24.70 -26.10 -1.88
N LYS A 343 -25.19 -25.19 -2.73
CA LYS A 343 -24.99 -25.27 -4.18
C LYS A 343 -23.51 -25.30 -4.54
N PHE A 344 -22.72 -24.46 -3.89
CA PHE A 344 -21.28 -24.40 -4.11
C PHE A 344 -20.56 -25.68 -3.68
N SER A 345 -20.87 -26.23 -2.49
CA SER A 345 -20.27 -27.48 -1.99
C SER A 345 -20.58 -28.68 -2.90
N GLN A 346 -21.74 -28.68 -3.55
CA GLN A 346 -22.15 -29.73 -4.49
C GLN A 346 -21.83 -29.43 -5.96
N ALA A 347 -21.18 -28.30 -6.27
CA ALA A 347 -20.98 -27.84 -7.66
C ALA A 347 -20.20 -28.81 -8.54
N HIS A 348 -19.36 -29.65 -7.93
CA HIS A 348 -18.57 -30.66 -8.62
C HIS A 348 -19.36 -31.95 -8.92
N LEU A 349 -20.49 -32.19 -8.25
CA LEU A 349 -21.34 -33.38 -8.42
C LEU A 349 -22.25 -33.27 -9.66
N TRP A 350 -22.90 -34.38 -10.01
CA TRP A 350 -23.88 -34.48 -11.10
C TRP A 350 -25.20 -35.09 -10.60
N GLU A 351 -26.30 -34.83 -11.30
CA GLU A 351 -27.61 -35.45 -11.02
C GLU A 351 -27.65 -36.93 -11.43
N LYS A 352 -26.90 -37.28 -12.48
CA LYS A 352 -26.73 -38.65 -12.99
C LYS A 352 -25.24 -38.96 -13.09
N THR A 353 -24.89 -40.26 -13.10
CA THR A 353 -23.50 -40.71 -13.22
C THR A 353 -22.83 -40.10 -14.45
N PRO A 354 -21.70 -39.39 -14.29
CA PRO A 354 -21.03 -38.73 -15.41
C PRO A 354 -20.17 -39.72 -16.22
N THR A 355 -19.89 -39.35 -17.47
CA THR A 355 -18.87 -40.01 -18.31
C THR A 355 -17.46 -39.53 -17.94
N SER A 356 -16.43 -40.32 -18.28
CA SER A 356 -15.03 -39.94 -18.04
C SER A 356 -14.67 -38.59 -18.68
N ASP A 357 -15.13 -38.34 -19.90
CA ASP A 357 -14.90 -37.06 -20.60
C ASP A 357 -15.52 -35.87 -19.88
N GLN A 358 -16.72 -36.02 -19.33
CA GLN A 358 -17.36 -34.97 -18.54
C GLN A 358 -16.56 -34.66 -17.27
N VAL A 359 -16.02 -35.69 -16.60
CA VAL A 359 -15.16 -35.50 -15.42
C VAL A 359 -13.85 -34.82 -15.79
N ILE A 360 -13.20 -35.22 -16.90
CA ILE A 360 -11.96 -34.61 -17.40
C ILE A 360 -12.17 -33.12 -17.72
N ARG A 361 -13.22 -32.78 -18.47
CA ARG A 361 -13.54 -31.37 -18.79
C ARG A 361 -13.76 -30.55 -17.51
N LYS A 362 -14.46 -31.10 -16.52
CA LYS A 362 -14.72 -30.42 -15.24
C LYS A 362 -13.44 -30.26 -14.41
N LEU A 363 -12.54 -31.24 -14.42
CA LEU A 363 -11.22 -31.17 -13.79
C LEU A 363 -10.38 -30.03 -14.33
N GLU A 364 -10.31 -29.87 -15.66
CA GLU A 364 -9.56 -28.77 -16.29
C GLU A 364 -10.16 -27.41 -15.94
N ASN A 365 -11.49 -27.28 -15.94
CA ASN A 365 -12.15 -26.05 -15.52
C ASN A 365 -11.89 -25.74 -14.03
N TRP A 366 -11.91 -26.74 -13.15
CA TRP A 366 -11.59 -26.54 -11.72
C TRP A 366 -10.13 -26.17 -11.52
N LYS A 367 -9.21 -26.76 -12.28
CA LYS A 367 -7.78 -26.40 -12.25
C LYS A 367 -7.59 -24.92 -12.57
N LYS A 368 -8.17 -24.43 -13.69
CA LYS A 368 -8.11 -23.00 -14.07
C LYS A 368 -8.72 -22.09 -12.99
N LYS A 369 -9.85 -22.49 -12.42
CA LYS A 369 -10.56 -21.72 -11.38
C LYS A 369 -9.76 -21.63 -10.06
N ILE A 370 -9.13 -22.73 -9.66
CA ILE A 370 -8.25 -22.82 -8.48
C ILE A 370 -7.05 -21.90 -8.68
N THR A 371 -6.32 -22.03 -9.80
CA THR A 371 -5.15 -21.20 -10.08
C THR A 371 -5.50 -19.71 -10.05
N LYS A 372 -6.62 -19.31 -10.65
CA LYS A 372 -7.10 -17.92 -10.58
C LYS A 372 -7.40 -17.48 -9.14
N SER A 373 -8.08 -18.33 -8.37
CA SER A 373 -8.46 -18.01 -6.98
C SER A 373 -7.26 -17.97 -6.03
N GLU A 374 -6.24 -18.81 -6.27
CA GLU A 374 -4.96 -18.80 -5.56
C GLU A 374 -4.22 -17.48 -5.80
N LEU A 375 -4.12 -17.05 -7.05
CA LEU A 375 -3.50 -15.78 -7.42
C LEU A 375 -4.27 -14.60 -6.80
N ASP A 376 -5.60 -14.59 -6.90
CA ASP A 376 -6.44 -13.53 -6.32
C ASP A 376 -6.31 -13.46 -4.79
N LEU A 377 -6.27 -14.60 -4.11
CA LEU A 377 -6.08 -14.67 -2.65
C LEU A 377 -4.71 -14.14 -2.25
N LYS A 378 -3.65 -14.63 -2.92
CA LYS A 378 -2.28 -14.19 -2.67
C LYS A 378 -2.13 -12.68 -2.87
N HIS A 379 -2.62 -12.14 -3.99
CA HIS A 379 -2.57 -10.69 -4.24
C HIS A 379 -3.29 -9.86 -3.18
N LYS A 380 -4.41 -10.35 -2.64
CA LYS A 380 -5.13 -9.65 -1.58
C LYS A 380 -4.41 -9.72 -0.24
N ASP A 381 -3.83 -10.88 0.07
CA ASP A 381 -3.07 -11.10 1.29
C ASP A 381 -1.77 -10.27 1.29
N ASP A 382 -1.00 -10.31 0.20
CA ASP A 382 0.24 -9.53 0.01
C ASP A 382 0.03 -8.01 0.13
N ASN A 383 -1.20 -7.53 -0.10
CA ASN A 383 -1.58 -6.11 -0.04
C ASN A 383 -2.47 -5.76 1.15
N LYS A 384 -2.74 -6.69 2.09
CA LYS A 384 -3.68 -6.45 3.18
C LYS A 384 -3.19 -5.36 4.13
N GLU A 385 -1.89 -5.32 4.38
CA GLU A 385 -1.21 -4.38 5.27
C GLU A 385 -0.69 -3.13 4.55
N VAL A 386 -0.79 -3.05 3.22
CA VAL A 386 -0.18 -1.95 2.44
C VAL A 386 -1.23 -0.93 2.00
N ALA A 387 -0.98 0.35 2.32
CA ALA A 387 -1.85 1.48 1.97
C ALA A 387 -1.46 2.12 0.62
N LEU A 388 -1.74 1.42 -0.48
CA LEU A 388 -1.42 1.83 -1.86
C LEU A 388 -2.00 3.20 -2.28
N GLY A 389 -3.08 3.65 -1.64
CA GLY A 389 -3.69 4.95 -1.93
C GLY A 389 -2.84 6.13 -1.44
N THR A 390 -2.16 5.98 -0.30
CA THR A 390 -1.44 7.09 0.34
C THR A 390 -0.26 7.54 -0.51
N SER A 391 0.54 6.61 -1.04
CA SER A 391 1.63 6.89 -1.99
C SER A 391 1.09 7.56 -3.25
N LYS A 392 0.06 6.96 -3.85
CA LYS A 392 -0.55 7.39 -5.11
C LYS A 392 -1.14 8.79 -5.10
N ILE A 393 -1.71 9.20 -3.96
CA ILE A 393 -2.40 10.49 -3.86
C ILE A 393 -1.43 11.63 -3.58
N ASN A 394 -0.36 11.38 -2.83
CA ASN A 394 0.41 12.45 -2.18
C ASN A 394 1.91 12.47 -2.47
N TYR A 395 2.51 11.35 -2.91
CA TYR A 395 3.96 11.21 -2.98
C TYR A 395 4.48 10.86 -4.37
N MET A 396 3.65 10.27 -5.23
CA MET A 396 4.01 9.93 -6.61
C MET A 396 3.53 11.01 -7.57
N ASP A 397 4.42 11.53 -8.42
CA ASP A 397 4.03 12.46 -9.48
C ASP A 397 3.02 11.80 -10.43
N PRO A 398 1.78 12.33 -10.54
CA PRO A 398 0.74 11.73 -11.36
C PRO A 398 1.11 11.68 -12.84
N ARG A 399 1.99 12.57 -13.32
CA ARG A 399 2.47 12.60 -14.70
C ARG A 399 3.19 11.31 -15.10
N ILE A 400 3.91 10.66 -14.17
CA ILE A 400 4.52 9.34 -14.39
C ILE A 400 3.45 8.32 -14.80
N SER A 401 2.34 8.30 -14.06
CA SER A 401 1.26 7.34 -14.29
C SER A 401 0.49 7.64 -15.58
N VAL A 402 0.29 8.93 -15.89
CA VAL A 402 -0.37 9.36 -17.13
C VAL A 402 0.49 9.00 -18.35
N ALA A 403 1.77 9.34 -18.35
CA ALA A 403 2.71 9.01 -19.41
C ALA A 403 2.79 7.50 -19.65
N TRP A 404 2.91 6.72 -18.56
CA TRP A 404 2.87 5.26 -18.60
C TRP A 404 1.56 4.73 -19.20
N CYS A 405 0.40 5.27 -18.81
CA CYS A 405 -0.88 4.84 -19.38
C CYS A 405 -0.95 5.09 -20.89
N LYS A 406 -0.52 6.27 -21.35
CA LYS A 406 -0.51 6.63 -22.77
C LYS A 406 0.46 5.75 -23.56
N ARG A 407 1.69 5.59 -23.08
CA ARG A 407 2.74 4.80 -23.73
C ARG A 407 2.38 3.32 -23.87
N ASN A 408 1.58 2.79 -22.95
CA ASN A 408 1.25 1.36 -22.91
C ASN A 408 -0.19 1.04 -23.31
N GLU A 409 -0.93 2.02 -23.81
CA GLU A 409 -2.34 1.92 -24.22
C GLU A 409 -3.25 1.38 -23.09
N VAL A 410 -2.97 1.80 -21.85
CA VAL A 410 -3.79 1.46 -20.68
C VAL A 410 -4.77 2.59 -20.40
N PRO A 411 -6.09 2.31 -20.34
CA PRO A 411 -7.07 3.35 -20.01
C PRO A 411 -6.83 3.92 -18.61
N ILE A 412 -6.74 5.25 -18.50
CA ILE A 412 -6.36 5.95 -17.26
C ILE A 412 -7.32 5.64 -16.10
N GLU A 413 -8.59 5.32 -16.37
CA GLU A 413 -9.58 4.94 -15.37
C GLU A 413 -9.30 3.60 -14.68
N LYS A 414 -8.44 2.75 -15.26
CA LYS A 414 -7.94 1.54 -14.60
C LYS A 414 -6.88 1.85 -13.54
N VAL A 415 -6.26 3.03 -13.61
CA VAL A 415 -5.23 3.48 -12.67
C VAL A 415 -5.81 4.53 -11.72
N PHE A 416 -6.38 5.62 -12.22
CA PHE A 416 -6.97 6.69 -11.42
C PHE A 416 -8.49 6.61 -11.39
N SER A 417 -9.07 6.60 -10.18
CA SER A 417 -10.51 6.79 -10.00
C SER A 417 -10.96 8.18 -10.47
N LYS A 418 -12.28 8.40 -10.63
CA LYS A 418 -12.82 9.69 -11.07
C LYS A 418 -12.29 10.85 -10.21
N THR A 419 -12.36 10.72 -8.88
CA THR A 419 -11.85 11.73 -7.94
C THR A 419 -10.36 12.03 -8.12
N LEU A 420 -9.54 11.03 -8.43
CA LEU A 420 -8.12 11.25 -8.69
C LEU A 420 -7.88 11.91 -10.04
N ARG A 421 -8.67 11.58 -11.06
CA ARG A 421 -8.60 12.26 -12.35
C ARG A 421 -8.98 13.74 -12.22
N ASP A 422 -10.00 14.05 -11.43
CA ASP A 422 -10.41 15.43 -11.15
C ASP A 422 -9.32 16.20 -10.38
N LYS A 423 -8.69 15.57 -9.37
CA LYS A 423 -7.55 16.14 -8.64
C LYS A 423 -6.33 16.40 -9.53
N PHE A 424 -6.00 15.42 -10.38
CA PHE A 424 -4.79 15.43 -11.20
C PHE A 424 -5.05 15.86 -12.65
N ASN A 425 -6.12 16.62 -12.90
CA ASN A 425 -6.45 17.10 -14.24
C ASN A 425 -5.27 17.85 -14.90
N TRP A 426 -4.51 18.60 -14.09
CA TRP A 426 -3.31 19.32 -14.54
C TRP A 426 -2.20 18.43 -15.10
N ALA A 427 -2.19 17.13 -14.79
CA ALA A 427 -1.20 16.16 -15.25
C ALA A 427 -1.63 15.37 -16.50
N MET A 428 -2.91 15.45 -16.90
CA MET A 428 -3.47 14.57 -17.95
C MET A 428 -2.92 14.86 -19.36
N ALA A 429 -2.40 16.07 -19.57
CA ALA A 429 -1.90 16.53 -20.86
C ALA A 429 -0.48 16.06 -21.21
N VAL A 430 0.26 15.42 -20.29
CA VAL A 430 1.67 15.04 -20.57
C VAL A 430 1.80 13.99 -21.67
N GLU A 431 2.87 14.07 -22.44
CA GLU A 431 3.15 13.17 -23.55
C GLU A 431 3.56 11.75 -23.09
N PRO A 432 3.43 10.72 -23.95
CA PRO A 432 3.79 9.35 -23.61
C PRO A 432 5.27 9.14 -23.28
N ASP A 433 6.16 10.01 -23.77
CA ASP A 433 7.61 9.96 -23.53
C ASP A 433 8.04 10.73 -22.27
N TRP A 434 7.10 11.38 -21.58
CA TRP A 434 7.40 12.16 -20.38
C TRP A 434 8.06 11.31 -19.30
N GLU A 435 9.05 11.90 -18.62
CA GLU A 435 9.81 11.29 -17.54
C GLU A 435 10.05 12.27 -16.39
N PHE A 436 9.99 11.73 -15.17
CA PHE A 436 10.38 12.41 -13.95
C PHE A 436 11.91 12.55 -13.90
N ASN A 437 12.39 13.74 -14.26
CA ASN A 437 13.81 14.08 -14.31
C ASN A 437 14.01 15.58 -14.01
N ALA A 438 15.25 16.08 -14.04
CA ALA A 438 15.52 17.48 -13.70
C ALA A 438 15.01 18.49 -14.75
N LYS A 439 14.80 18.09 -16.02
CA LYS A 439 14.42 19.01 -17.10
C LYS A 439 13.02 19.60 -16.90
N ILE A 440 12.11 18.79 -16.38
CA ILE A 440 10.70 19.15 -16.12
C ILE A 440 10.51 20.02 -14.87
N ALA A 441 11.58 20.31 -14.11
CA ALA A 441 11.51 21.12 -12.91
C ALA A 441 10.98 22.54 -13.15
N ASN A 442 11.22 23.05 -14.36
CA ASN A 442 10.87 24.41 -14.78
C ASN A 442 9.56 24.47 -15.58
N GLU A 443 8.93 23.32 -15.84
CA GLU A 443 7.63 23.20 -16.53
C GLU A 443 6.47 23.32 -15.54
#